data_AF-A0A969W1X5-F1
#
_entry.id   AF-A0A969W1X5-F1
#
_cell.length_a   1.000
_cell.length_b   1.000
_cell.length_c   1.000
_cell.angle_alpha   90.00
_cell.angle_beta   90.00
_cell.angle_gamma   90.00
#
_symmetry.space_group_name_H-M   'P 1'
#
loop_
_entity.id
_entity.type
_entity.pdbx_description
1 polymer ?
#
loop_
_entity_poly.entity_id
_entity_poly.type
_entity_poly.pdbx_seq_one_letter_code
_entity_poly.pdbx_strand_id
1 'polypeptide(L)'
;MTVIQPKTTKPSSDSGAISAFTINLRNVPVDENFVHRCEHELADLIGPMAKLIVQRSMKGKSSVPDLVEAIALQIPNPQTANEFRRRVIN
;
A
#
# COMPACT_ATOMS: atom_id res chain seq x y z
N MET A 1 -33.28 -26.00 29.20
CA MET A 1 -31.85 -26.31 29.02
C MET A 1 -31.34 -25.54 27.83
N THR A 2 -30.50 -24.53 28.10
CA THR A 2 -29.48 -23.92 27.22
C THR A 2 -28.69 -25.07 26.52
N VAL A 3 -28.11 -24.99 25.33
CA VAL A 3 -27.09 -24.02 24.88
C VAL A 3 -26.88 -24.14 23.34
N ILE A 4 -26.81 -22.96 22.70
CA ILE A 4 -25.96 -22.49 21.57
C ILE A 4 -25.94 -23.14 20.17
N GLN A 5 -25.99 -22.19 19.23
CA GLN A 5 -25.98 -22.22 17.78
C GLN A 5 -24.64 -22.71 17.17
N PRO A 6 -24.64 -23.17 15.91
CA PRO A 6 -23.43 -23.46 15.15
C PRO A 6 -22.72 -22.15 14.76
N LYS A 7 -21.46 -21.98 15.17
CA LYS A 7 -20.57 -20.93 14.67
C LYS A 7 -20.18 -21.25 13.22
N THR A 8 -21.04 -20.85 12.28
CA THR A 8 -20.67 -20.68 10.88
C THR A 8 -19.62 -19.57 10.80
N THR A 9 -18.34 -19.94 10.86
CA THR A 9 -17.29 -19.00 10.45
C THR A 9 -17.03 -19.28 8.99
N LYS A 10 -17.65 -18.45 8.15
CA LYS A 10 -17.19 -18.23 6.78
C LYS A 10 -15.65 -18.15 6.81
N PRO A 11 -14.90 -18.96 6.05
CA PRO A 11 -13.61 -18.48 5.58
C PRO A 11 -13.94 -17.22 4.76
N SER A 12 -13.51 -16.06 5.23
CA SER A 12 -13.70 -14.79 4.54
C SER A 12 -13.04 -14.86 3.17
N SER A 13 -13.84 -15.12 2.16
CA SER A 13 -13.49 -15.18 0.75
C SER A 13 -13.20 -13.77 0.21
N ASP A 14 -12.12 -13.12 0.66
CA ASP A 14 -11.60 -11.89 0.02
C ASP A 14 -10.14 -12.04 -0.46
N SER A 15 -9.57 -13.24 -0.33
CA SER A 15 -8.14 -13.50 -0.62
C SER A 15 -7.82 -13.80 -2.10
N GLY A 16 -8.81 -13.83 -2.99
CA GLY A 16 -8.62 -14.24 -4.40
C GLY A 16 -8.24 -13.10 -5.37
N ALA A 17 -8.75 -11.89 -5.14
CA ALA A 17 -8.59 -10.77 -6.09
C ALA A 17 -7.27 -9.99 -5.90
N ILE A 18 -6.75 -9.92 -4.67
CA ILE A 18 -5.53 -9.15 -4.37
C ILE A 18 -4.29 -9.83 -5.01
N SER A 19 -4.32 -11.16 -5.18
CA SER A 19 -3.21 -11.95 -5.72
C SER A 19 -2.91 -11.64 -7.19
N ALA A 20 -3.94 -11.52 -8.05
CA ALA A 20 -3.72 -11.25 -9.47
C ALA A 20 -3.27 -9.80 -9.74
N PHE A 21 -3.78 -8.84 -8.96
CA PHE A 21 -3.42 -7.42 -9.11
C PHE A 21 -1.99 -7.14 -8.61
N THR A 22 -1.59 -7.67 -7.45
CA THR A 22 -0.19 -7.55 -6.97
C THR A 22 0.80 -8.25 -7.89
N ILE A 23 0.43 -9.37 -8.54
CA ILE A 23 1.28 -10.02 -9.54
C ILE A 23 1.49 -9.11 -10.77
N ASN A 24 0.45 -8.43 -11.25
CA ASN A 24 0.60 -7.47 -12.36
C ASN A 24 1.48 -6.27 -11.98
N LEU A 25 1.25 -5.68 -10.81
CA LEU A 25 2.02 -4.52 -10.32
C LEU A 25 3.52 -4.79 -10.14
N ARG A 26 3.91 -6.04 -9.87
CA ARG A 26 5.34 -6.42 -9.79
C ARG A 26 6.10 -6.26 -11.11
N ASN A 27 5.39 -6.38 -12.24
CA ASN A 27 5.99 -6.24 -13.56
C ASN A 27 5.80 -4.83 -14.15
N VAL A 28 5.12 -3.94 -13.43
CA VAL A 28 4.99 -2.53 -13.80
C VAL A 28 6.24 -1.80 -13.34
N PRO A 29 7.04 -1.25 -14.28
CA PRO A 29 8.16 -0.41 -13.90
C PRO A 29 7.65 0.85 -13.20
N VAL A 30 8.38 1.30 -12.18
CA VAL A 30 8.14 2.61 -11.57
C VAL A 30 8.49 3.70 -12.58
N ASP A 31 7.47 4.40 -13.10
CA ASP A 31 7.65 5.57 -13.95
C ASP A 31 7.55 6.87 -13.14
N GLU A 32 7.95 7.98 -13.76
CA GLU A 32 7.97 9.28 -13.07
C GLU A 32 6.57 9.74 -12.66
N ASN A 33 5.53 9.42 -13.44
CA ASN A 33 4.15 9.79 -13.07
C ASN A 33 3.71 9.06 -11.81
N PHE A 34 4.04 7.77 -11.67
CA PHE A 34 3.75 7.02 -10.47
C PHE A 34 4.46 7.60 -9.25
N VAL A 35 5.72 8.01 -9.40
CA VAL A 35 6.48 8.70 -8.35
C VAL A 35 5.82 10.00 -7.93
N HIS A 36 5.45 10.86 -8.88
CA HIS A 36 4.75 12.12 -8.61
C HIS A 36 3.42 11.87 -7.91
N ARG A 37 2.67 10.83 -8.30
CA ARG A 37 1.44 10.41 -7.61
C ARG A 37 1.73 10.00 -6.17
N CYS A 38 2.74 9.17 -5.93
CA CYS A 38 3.14 8.80 -4.56
C CYS A 38 3.52 10.03 -3.72
N GLU A 39 4.27 10.98 -4.30
CA GLU A 39 4.62 12.24 -3.62
C GLU A 39 3.37 13.05 -3.27
N HIS A 40 2.43 13.19 -4.20
CA HIS A 40 1.20 13.94 -4.00
C HIS A 40 0.31 13.33 -2.92
N GLU A 41 -0.01 12.03 -3.04
CA GLU A 41 -0.84 11.31 -2.07
C GLU A 41 -0.23 11.30 -0.68
N LEU A 42 1.10 11.17 -0.60
CA LEU A 42 1.80 11.22 0.67
C LEU A 42 1.87 12.66 1.22
N ALA A 43 1.99 13.68 0.37
CA ALA A 43 2.02 15.07 0.79
C ALA A 43 0.69 15.51 1.42
N ASP A 44 -0.43 15.00 0.93
CA ASP A 44 -1.74 15.22 1.56
C ASP A 44 -1.83 14.63 2.97
N LEU A 45 -1.04 13.59 3.26
CA LEU A 45 -1.08 12.88 4.54
C LEU A 45 -0.07 13.38 5.57
N ILE A 46 1.15 13.74 5.14
CA ILE A 46 2.25 14.14 6.05
C ILE A 46 2.90 15.47 5.70
N GLY A 47 2.39 16.16 4.67
CA GLY A 47 2.91 17.44 4.22
C GLY A 47 4.20 17.31 3.37
N PRO A 48 4.98 18.40 3.25
CA PRO A 48 6.09 18.50 2.30
C PRO A 48 7.24 17.52 2.54
N MET A 49 7.26 16.84 3.70
CA MET A 49 8.21 15.76 4.00
C MET A 49 8.00 14.52 3.12
N ALA A 50 6.82 14.37 2.51
CA ALA A 50 6.49 13.31 1.58
C ALA A 50 7.54 13.13 0.48
N LYS A 51 7.94 14.24 -0.16
CA LYS A 51 8.95 14.23 -1.21
C LYS A 51 10.26 13.59 -0.75
N LEU A 52 10.74 13.93 0.44
CA LEU A 52 11.98 13.35 0.97
C LEU A 52 11.86 11.85 1.21
N ILE A 53 10.71 11.38 1.69
CA ILE A 53 10.46 9.96 1.92
C ILE A 53 10.44 9.21 0.59
N VAL A 54 9.68 9.69 -0.41
CA VAL A 54 9.58 9.03 -1.73
C VAL A 54 10.96 8.96 -2.39
N GLN A 55 11.69 10.08 -2.44
CA GLN A 55 13.03 10.14 -3.03
C GLN A 55 14.04 9.19 -2.34
N ARG A 56 13.94 9.02 -1.02
CA ARG A 56 14.75 8.03 -0.28
C ARG A 56 14.34 6.60 -0.60
N SER A 57 13.04 6.36 -0.71
CA SER A 57 12.49 5.04 -1.01
C SER A 57 12.78 4.60 -2.44
N MET A 58 12.89 5.50 -3.40
CA MET A 58 13.23 5.19 -4.80
C MET A 58 14.65 4.63 -5.00
N LYS A 59 15.59 4.90 -4.08
CA LYS A 59 16.99 4.44 -4.23
C LYS A 59 17.07 2.92 -4.29
N GLY A 60 17.21 2.38 -5.51
CA GLY A 60 17.38 0.94 -5.79
C GLY A 60 16.09 0.14 -5.95
N LYS A 61 14.92 0.77 -6.16
CA LYS A 61 13.64 0.07 -6.33
C LYS A 61 13.11 0.33 -7.74
N SER A 62 12.78 -0.74 -8.46
CA SER A 62 12.27 -0.67 -9.84
C SER A 62 10.82 -1.13 -9.97
N SER A 63 10.25 -1.73 -8.92
CA SER A 63 8.89 -2.27 -8.91
C SER A 63 7.97 -1.40 -8.07
N VAL A 64 6.75 -1.16 -8.57
CA VAL A 64 5.69 -0.44 -7.85
C VAL A 64 5.45 -0.97 -6.43
N PRO A 65 5.22 -2.28 -6.19
CA PRO A 65 4.93 -2.76 -4.85
C PRO A 65 6.11 -2.59 -3.89
N ASP A 66 7.34 -2.72 -4.38
CA ASP A 66 8.55 -2.53 -3.57
C ASP A 66 8.71 -1.07 -3.15
N LEU A 67 8.39 -0.13 -4.04
CA LEU A 67 8.41 1.29 -3.74
C LEU A 67 7.34 1.67 -2.71
N VAL A 68 6.10 1.21 -2.89
CA VAL A 68 4.99 1.47 -1.96
C VAL A 68 5.31 0.95 -0.57
N GLU A 69 5.87 -0.25 -0.47
CA GLU A 69 6.26 -0.83 0.82
C GLU A 69 7.44 -0.08 1.46
N ALA A 70 8.46 0.29 0.67
CA ALA A 70 9.58 1.08 1.16
C ALA A 70 9.15 2.45 1.71
N ILE A 71 8.18 3.10 1.06
CA ILE A 71 7.57 4.35 1.56
C ILE A 71 6.80 4.09 2.85
N ALA A 72 5.96 3.06 2.90
CA ALA A 72 5.17 2.72 4.08
C ALA A 72 6.06 2.47 5.31
N LEU A 73 7.21 1.83 5.14
CA LEU A 73 8.20 1.58 6.21
C LEU A 73 8.88 2.85 6.74
N GLN A 74 8.92 3.93 5.95
CA GLN A 74 9.49 5.21 6.38
C GLN A 74 8.49 6.09 7.13
N ILE A 75 7.19 5.78 7.05
CA ILE A 75 6.14 6.56 7.69
C ILE A 75 6.04 6.13 9.16
N PRO A 76 6.29 7.01 10.15
CA PRO A 76 6.28 6.64 11.56
C PRO A 76 4.90 6.24 12.08
N ASN A 77 3.84 6.84 11.50
CA ASN A 77 2.47 6.56 11.90
C ASN A 77 1.88 5.41 11.06
N PRO A 78 1.55 4.25 11.67
CA PRO A 78 0.99 3.11 10.95
C PRO A 78 -0.38 3.39 10.33
N GLN A 79 -1.16 4.33 10.88
CA GLN A 79 -2.44 4.74 10.28
C GLN A 79 -2.22 5.46 8.95
N THR A 80 -1.28 6.39 8.93
CA THR A 80 -0.85 7.12 7.73
C THR A 80 -0.27 6.17 6.67
N ALA A 81 0.54 5.19 7.07
CA ALA A 81 1.10 4.20 6.15
C ALA A 81 0.03 3.36 5.45
N ASN A 82 -1.01 2.93 6.20
CA ASN A 82 -2.13 2.19 5.62
C ASN A 82 -3.01 3.06 4.71
N GLU A 83 -3.23 4.32 5.09
CA GLU A 83 -3.97 5.27 4.26
C GLU A 83 -3.22 5.52 2.94
N PHE A 84 -1.91 5.73 2.98
CA PHE A 84 -1.06 5.84 1.80
C PHE A 84 -1.19 4.61 0.87
N ARG A 85 -1.06 3.39 1.42
CA ARG A 85 -1.24 2.15 0.64
C ARG A 85 -2.59 2.10 -0.05
N ARG A 86 -3.66 2.48 0.64
CA ARG A 86 -5.01 2.54 0.07
C ARG A 86 -5.09 3.52 -1.08
N ARG A 87 -4.63 4.76 -0.90
CA ARG A 87 -4.72 5.82 -1.93
C ARG A 87 -3.92 5.55 -3.20
N VAL A 88 -2.79 4.87 -3.08
CA VAL A 88 -1.92 4.55 -4.22
C VAL A 88 -2.42 3.34 -5.03
N ILE A 89 -3.04 2.37 -4.35
CA ILE A 89 -3.54 1.12 -4.97
C ILE A 89 -4.97 1.30 -5.53
N ASN A 90 -5.70 2.31 -5.06
CA ASN A 90 -7.04 2.67 -5.52
C ASN A 90 -7.03 3.48 -6.82
#